data_AF-A0A085TSX5-F1
#
_entry.id   AF-A0A085TSX5-F1
#
_cell.length_a   1.000
_cell.length_b   1.000
_cell.length_c   1.000
_cell.angle_alpha   90.00
_cell.angle_beta   90.00
_cell.angle_gamma   90.00
#
_symmetry.space_group_name_H-M   'P 1'
#
loop_
_entity.id
_entity.type
_entity.pdbx_description
1 polymer ?
#
loop_
_entity_poly.entity_id
_entity_poly.type
_entity_poly.pdbx_seq_one_letter_code
_entity_poly.pdbx_strand_id
1 'polypeptide(L)'
;MRAARRGLLALGFVCLAHPTFAQEMTCAAPPFDSSPEIAALVDRLDPVLTRWPALGTTLFRDTRELCLADTLHDARGYLEPEACRIIIAADLDPELQAVVLIHELRHLQQKFCGTCPEPTLSMHENARAIFAIEADAAAYSLAIAWQLRADGQPGMWDALAGWPMQADIAAAFEAEMKTSNDLSAAASAAFAQWYREEKRQELYYTAACSDYLERIDREHNLLTYDALAPDFFARLCHLPDGAAYQCGEPD
;
A
#
# COMPACT_ATOMS: atom_id res chain seq x y z
N MET A 1 61.01 -22.08 -40.95
CA MET A 1 60.74 -20.67 -40.60
C MET A 1 59.26 -20.55 -40.24
N ARG A 2 58.97 -20.04 -39.05
CA ARG A 2 57.63 -19.90 -38.45
C ARG A 2 56.97 -18.62 -38.95
N ALA A 3 55.68 -18.68 -39.27
CA ALA A 3 54.80 -17.50 -39.25
C ALA A 3 53.40 -17.97 -38.82
N ALA A 4 53.12 -17.85 -37.53
CA ALA A 4 51.81 -18.08 -36.94
C ALA A 4 50.98 -16.79 -37.06
N ARG A 5 49.88 -16.82 -37.81
CA ARG A 5 48.84 -15.78 -37.75
C ARG A 5 47.84 -16.15 -36.66
N ARG A 6 47.89 -15.42 -35.54
CA ARG A 6 46.86 -15.43 -34.49
C ARG A 6 45.71 -14.54 -34.96
N GLY A 7 44.56 -15.14 -35.24
CA GLY A 7 43.30 -14.40 -35.39
C GLY A 7 42.73 -14.09 -34.02
N LEU A 8 42.59 -12.80 -33.68
CA LEU A 8 41.80 -12.35 -32.54
C LEU A 8 40.32 -12.56 -32.88
N LEU A 9 39.65 -13.46 -32.15
CA LEU A 9 38.19 -13.48 -32.04
C LEU A 9 37.79 -12.41 -31.02
N ALA A 10 37.19 -11.34 -31.51
CA ALA A 10 36.50 -10.37 -30.66
C ALA A 10 35.22 -11.04 -30.10
N LEU A 11 35.24 -11.38 -28.81
CA LEU A 11 34.05 -11.76 -28.07
C LEU A 11 33.21 -10.50 -27.87
N GLY A 12 32.19 -10.31 -28.71
CA GLY A 12 31.18 -9.30 -28.49
C GLY A 12 30.37 -9.66 -27.25
N PHE A 13 30.56 -8.93 -26.16
CA PHE A 13 29.65 -8.91 -25.03
C PHE A 13 28.33 -8.31 -25.52
N VAL A 14 27.39 -9.16 -25.92
CA VAL A 14 25.99 -8.77 -26.04
C VAL A 14 25.47 -8.68 -24.61
N CYS A 15 25.41 -7.46 -24.07
CA CYS A 15 24.56 -7.16 -22.94
C CYS A 15 23.12 -7.44 -23.37
N LEU A 16 22.60 -8.62 -23.04
CA LEU A 16 21.17 -8.89 -23.05
C LEU A 16 20.57 -8.04 -21.93
N ALA A 17 20.17 -6.82 -22.26
CA ALA A 17 19.24 -6.07 -21.43
C ALA A 17 17.98 -6.94 -21.30
N HIS A 18 17.78 -7.54 -20.12
CA HIS A 18 16.51 -8.16 -19.83
C HIS A 18 15.46 -7.05 -19.85
N PRO A 19 14.37 -7.19 -20.63
CA PRO A 19 13.26 -6.27 -20.49
C PRO A 19 12.81 -6.37 -19.04
N THR A 20 12.85 -5.25 -18.33
CA THR A 20 12.07 -5.08 -17.11
C THR A 20 10.62 -5.27 -17.54
N PHE A 21 10.06 -6.45 -17.29
CA PHE A 21 8.65 -6.70 -17.55
C PHE A 21 7.86 -5.68 -16.75
N ALA A 22 7.06 -4.86 -17.44
CA ALA A 22 6.11 -3.98 -16.78
C ALA A 22 5.07 -4.87 -16.07
N GLN A 23 4.68 -4.49 -14.86
CA GLN A 23 3.64 -5.16 -14.09
C GLN A 23 2.39 -5.34 -14.99
N GLU A 24 1.97 -6.58 -15.20
CA GLU A 24 0.75 -6.87 -15.95
C GLU A 24 -0.45 -6.75 -14.99
N MET A 25 -1.45 -5.98 -15.40
CA MET A 25 -2.67 -5.79 -14.63
C MET A 25 -3.89 -6.15 -15.47
N THR A 26 -4.76 -6.97 -14.89
CA THR A 26 -6.12 -7.19 -15.41
C THR A 26 -7.05 -6.31 -14.60
N CYS A 27 -7.76 -5.39 -15.27
CA CYS A 27 -8.63 -4.41 -14.61
C CYS A 27 -10.06 -4.47 -15.16
N ALA A 28 -11.02 -4.13 -14.33
CA ALA A 28 -12.42 -3.94 -14.71
C ALA A 28 -13.00 -2.73 -13.97
N ALA A 29 -13.85 -1.97 -14.67
CA ALA A 29 -14.70 -0.94 -14.07
C ALA A 29 -16.06 -1.54 -13.66
N PRO A 30 -16.84 -0.91 -12.77
CA PRO A 30 -18.20 -1.33 -12.47
C PRO A 30 -19.04 -1.54 -13.75
N PRO A 31 -19.82 -2.63 -13.85
CA PRO A 31 -20.20 -3.56 -12.78
C PRO A 31 -19.21 -4.71 -12.53
N PHE A 32 -17.99 -4.61 -13.05
CA PHE A 32 -16.88 -5.57 -12.87
C PHE A 32 -17.07 -6.92 -13.59
N ASP A 33 -17.78 -6.92 -14.71
CA ASP A 33 -18.08 -8.11 -15.52
C ASP A 33 -17.15 -8.30 -16.74
N SER A 34 -16.26 -7.33 -17.01
CA SER A 34 -15.37 -7.36 -18.18
C SER A 34 -14.16 -8.30 -18.04
N SER A 35 -13.89 -8.81 -16.83
CA SER A 35 -12.86 -9.83 -16.55
C SER A 35 -13.48 -10.96 -15.73
N PRO A 36 -13.38 -12.23 -16.16
CA PRO A 36 -13.88 -13.38 -15.41
C PRO A 36 -13.25 -13.52 -14.01
N GLU A 37 -11.97 -13.20 -13.87
CA GLU A 37 -11.22 -13.29 -12.62
C GLU A 37 -11.71 -12.25 -11.61
N ILE A 38 -11.93 -11.02 -12.07
CA ILE A 38 -12.48 -9.95 -11.22
C ILE A 38 -13.95 -10.24 -10.89
N ALA A 39 -14.76 -10.68 -11.86
CA ALA A 39 -16.13 -11.06 -11.61
C ALA A 39 -16.23 -12.15 -10.54
N ALA A 40 -15.37 -13.18 -10.60
CA ALA A 40 -15.32 -14.25 -9.60
C ALA A 40 -14.91 -13.75 -8.20
N LEU A 41 -14.03 -12.74 -8.12
CA LEU A 41 -13.70 -12.09 -6.84
C LEU A 41 -14.90 -11.30 -6.30
N VAL A 42 -15.60 -10.55 -7.15
CA VAL A 42 -16.79 -9.78 -6.76
C VAL A 42 -17.93 -10.72 -6.32
N ASP A 43 -18.19 -11.79 -7.05
CA ASP A 43 -19.20 -12.81 -6.70
C ASP A 43 -18.89 -13.46 -5.34
N ARG A 44 -17.62 -13.62 -4.98
CA ARG A 44 -17.22 -14.13 -3.65
C ARG A 44 -17.63 -13.20 -2.51
N LEU A 45 -17.75 -11.89 -2.78
CA LEU A 45 -18.22 -10.92 -1.81
C LEU A 45 -19.75 -10.92 -1.66
N ASP A 46 -20.53 -11.62 -2.49
CA ASP A 46 -22.00 -11.62 -2.43
C ASP A 46 -22.60 -11.78 -1.02
N PRO A 47 -22.13 -12.74 -0.17
CA PRO A 47 -22.62 -12.87 1.20
C PRO A 47 -22.36 -11.62 2.05
N VAL A 48 -21.21 -10.97 1.82
CA VAL A 48 -20.81 -9.71 2.47
C VAL A 48 -21.69 -8.57 1.98
N LEU A 49 -21.82 -8.39 0.67
CA LEU A 49 -22.56 -7.26 0.09
C LEU A 49 -24.05 -7.33 0.42
N THR A 50 -24.60 -8.55 0.52
CA THR A 50 -25.99 -8.78 0.96
C THR A 50 -26.19 -8.34 2.41
N ARG A 51 -25.24 -8.66 3.30
CA ARG A 51 -25.35 -8.38 4.74
C ARG A 51 -24.96 -6.95 5.11
N TRP A 52 -24.01 -6.35 4.40
CA TRP A 52 -23.53 -4.98 4.60
C TRP A 52 -23.65 -4.16 3.29
N PRO A 53 -24.85 -3.65 2.95
CA PRO A 53 -25.09 -2.92 1.70
C PRO A 53 -24.24 -1.66 1.50
N ALA A 54 -23.70 -1.09 2.58
CA ALA A 54 -22.76 0.02 2.51
C ALA A 54 -21.45 -0.37 1.78
N LEU A 55 -20.97 -1.61 1.92
CA LEU A 55 -19.85 -2.12 1.14
C LEU A 55 -20.22 -2.28 -0.32
N GLY A 56 -21.44 -2.75 -0.63
CA GLY A 56 -21.93 -2.80 -2.01
C GLY A 56 -21.99 -1.42 -2.65
N THR A 57 -22.40 -0.40 -1.89
CA THR A 57 -22.34 1.00 -2.34
C THR A 57 -20.91 1.43 -2.61
N THR A 58 -19.98 1.11 -1.70
CA THR A 58 -18.56 1.45 -1.86
C THR A 58 -17.99 0.81 -3.12
N LEU A 59 -18.23 -0.50 -3.31
CA LEU A 59 -17.71 -1.26 -4.43
C LEU A 59 -18.31 -0.81 -5.77
N PHE A 60 -19.63 -0.73 -5.90
CA PHE A 60 -20.26 -0.51 -7.20
C PHE A 60 -20.45 0.96 -7.58
N ARG A 61 -20.40 1.88 -6.62
CA ARG A 61 -20.59 3.32 -6.87
C ARG A 61 -19.31 4.11 -6.73
N ASP A 62 -18.52 3.82 -5.69
CA ASP A 62 -17.41 4.67 -5.29
C ASP A 62 -16.07 4.17 -5.86
N THR A 63 -15.88 2.86 -6.04
CA THR A 63 -14.74 2.27 -6.75
C THR A 63 -14.88 2.47 -8.26
N ARG A 64 -13.85 3.01 -8.91
CA ARG A 64 -13.84 3.24 -10.36
C ARG A 64 -13.25 2.09 -11.15
N GLU A 65 -12.28 1.40 -10.56
CA GLU A 65 -11.59 0.29 -11.19
C GLU A 65 -11.08 -0.68 -10.13
N LEU A 66 -11.20 -1.97 -10.38
CA LEU A 66 -10.62 -3.05 -9.59
C LEU A 66 -9.63 -3.78 -10.49
N CYS A 67 -8.40 -3.96 -10.02
CA CYS A 67 -7.33 -4.58 -10.76
C CYS A 67 -6.71 -5.76 -9.99
N LEU A 68 -6.34 -6.79 -10.73
CA LEU A 68 -5.48 -7.88 -10.29
C LEU A 68 -4.10 -7.69 -10.91
N ALA A 69 -3.06 -7.60 -10.07
CA ALA A 69 -1.68 -7.43 -10.47
C ALA A 69 -0.90 -8.74 -10.33
N ASP A 70 -0.14 -9.11 -11.37
CA ASP A 70 0.68 -10.32 -11.40
C ASP A 70 1.84 -10.29 -10.37
N THR A 71 2.31 -9.09 -10.06
CA THR A 71 3.38 -8.83 -9.11
C THR A 71 3.03 -7.62 -8.26
N LEU A 72 3.09 -7.78 -6.93
CA LEU A 72 3.15 -6.68 -5.97
C LEU A 72 4.36 -6.93 -5.07
N HIS A 73 5.19 -5.90 -4.88
CA HIS A 73 6.29 -5.93 -3.93
C HIS A 73 5.78 -5.42 -2.59
N ASP A 74 5.97 -6.23 -1.54
CA ASP A 74 5.67 -5.92 -0.13
C ASP A 74 4.19 -5.73 0.26
N ALA A 75 3.32 -5.31 -0.65
CA ALA A 75 1.87 -5.20 -0.47
C ALA A 75 1.11 -6.41 -1.01
N ARG A 76 -0.07 -6.69 -0.46
CA ARG A 76 -1.02 -7.72 -0.96
C ARG A 76 -2.23 -7.12 -1.67
N GLY A 77 -2.48 -5.85 -1.39
CA GLY A 77 -3.35 -4.97 -2.15
C GLY A 77 -3.07 -3.53 -1.71
N TYR A 78 -3.60 -2.57 -2.45
CA TYR A 78 -3.59 -1.17 -2.08
C TYR A 78 -4.69 -0.40 -2.81
N LEU A 79 -5.13 0.70 -2.21
CA LEU A 79 -5.99 1.70 -2.81
C LEU A 79 -5.15 2.83 -3.42
N GLU A 80 -5.44 3.20 -4.67
CA GLU A 80 -5.03 4.48 -5.27
C GLU A 80 -6.14 5.52 -5.01
N PRO A 81 -5.98 6.45 -4.05
CA PRO A 81 -7.09 7.27 -3.59
C PRO A 81 -7.64 8.23 -4.65
N GLU A 82 -6.75 8.82 -5.46
CA GLU A 82 -7.14 9.79 -6.51
C GLU A 82 -7.91 9.13 -7.66
N ALA A 83 -7.47 7.93 -8.06
CA ALA A 83 -8.13 7.15 -9.10
C ALA A 83 -9.36 6.41 -8.56
N CYS A 84 -9.51 6.28 -7.23
CA CYS A 84 -10.48 5.37 -6.60
C CYS A 84 -10.36 3.95 -7.18
N ARG A 85 -9.12 3.52 -7.42
CA ARG A 85 -8.76 2.21 -7.98
C ARG A 85 -8.22 1.32 -6.88
N ILE A 86 -8.70 0.08 -6.82
CA ILE A 86 -8.21 -0.93 -5.90
C ILE A 86 -7.38 -1.94 -6.68
N ILE A 87 -6.18 -2.26 -6.19
CA ILE A 87 -5.26 -3.22 -6.81
C ILE A 87 -5.03 -4.34 -5.80
N ILE A 88 -5.12 -5.59 -6.24
CA ILE A 88 -4.93 -6.79 -5.42
C ILE A 88 -3.95 -7.73 -6.11
N ALA A 89 -3.07 -8.37 -5.36
CA ALA A 89 -2.16 -9.37 -5.90
C ALA A 89 -2.93 -10.58 -6.45
N ALA A 90 -2.66 -10.95 -7.70
CA ALA A 90 -3.31 -12.03 -8.41
C ALA A 90 -2.90 -13.42 -7.89
N ASP A 91 -1.74 -13.52 -7.21
CA ASP A 91 -1.15 -14.77 -6.71
C ASP A 91 -1.69 -15.21 -5.33
N LEU A 92 -2.62 -14.44 -4.75
CA LEU A 92 -3.20 -14.74 -3.44
C LEU A 92 -4.26 -15.85 -3.51
N ASP A 93 -4.43 -16.54 -2.39
CA ASP A 93 -5.59 -17.42 -2.19
C ASP A 93 -6.90 -16.62 -2.38
N PRO A 94 -7.94 -17.17 -3.03
CA PRO A 94 -9.17 -16.43 -3.29
C PRO A 94 -9.89 -15.88 -2.06
N GLU A 95 -9.82 -16.57 -0.91
CA GLU A 95 -10.39 -16.05 0.34
C GLU A 95 -9.54 -14.89 0.87
N LEU A 96 -8.22 -14.96 0.71
CA LEU A 96 -7.31 -13.88 1.06
C LEU A 96 -7.51 -12.65 0.14
N GLN A 97 -7.75 -12.85 -1.16
CA GLN A 97 -8.11 -11.75 -2.08
C GLN A 97 -9.39 -11.05 -1.62
N ALA A 98 -10.41 -11.81 -1.20
CA ALA A 98 -11.67 -11.24 -0.76
C ALA A 98 -11.53 -10.38 0.50
N VAL A 99 -10.76 -10.83 1.50
CA VAL A 99 -10.53 -10.04 2.72
C VAL A 99 -9.62 -8.84 2.48
N VAL A 100 -8.65 -8.94 1.55
CA VAL A 100 -7.87 -7.78 1.10
C VAL A 100 -8.79 -6.78 0.41
N LEU A 101 -9.71 -7.22 -0.46
CA LEU A 101 -10.70 -6.31 -1.07
C LEU A 101 -11.57 -5.61 -0.02
N ILE A 102 -12.03 -6.33 1.01
CA ILE A 102 -12.80 -5.73 2.11
C ILE A 102 -11.98 -4.66 2.86
N HIS A 103 -10.69 -4.92 3.10
CA HIS A 103 -9.74 -3.97 3.69
C HIS A 103 -9.60 -2.71 2.82
N GLU A 104 -9.37 -2.87 1.51
CA GLU A 104 -9.22 -1.72 0.60
C GLU A 104 -10.53 -0.93 0.41
N LEU A 105 -11.68 -1.61 0.40
CA LEU A 105 -13.00 -0.95 0.42
C LEU A 105 -13.17 -0.12 1.70
N ARG A 106 -12.63 -0.57 2.83
CA ARG A 106 -12.66 0.21 4.07
C ARG A 106 -11.81 1.48 3.95
N HIS A 107 -10.65 1.44 3.31
CA HIS A 107 -9.88 2.65 2.99
C HIS A 107 -10.65 3.62 2.09
N LEU A 108 -11.40 3.11 1.12
CA LEU A 108 -12.22 3.97 0.26
C LEU A 108 -13.36 4.64 1.04
N GLN A 109 -14.01 3.92 1.96
CA GLN A 109 -15.00 4.51 2.87
C GLN A 109 -14.39 5.59 3.77
N GLN A 110 -13.24 5.31 4.38
CA GLN A 110 -12.50 6.26 5.21
C GLN A 110 -12.18 7.55 4.43
N LYS A 111 -11.76 7.42 3.17
CA LYS A 111 -11.56 8.57 2.27
C LYS A 111 -12.83 9.42 2.13
N PHE A 112 -13.97 8.82 1.81
CA PHE A 112 -15.21 9.57 1.61
C PHE A 112 -15.83 10.11 2.91
N CYS A 113 -15.48 9.54 4.07
CA CYS A 113 -15.85 10.05 5.38
C CYS A 113 -14.93 11.17 5.89
N GLY A 114 -13.91 11.56 5.13
CA GLY A 114 -12.98 12.64 5.50
C GLY A 114 -11.98 12.25 6.59
N THR A 115 -11.66 10.95 6.73
CA THR A 115 -10.70 10.49 7.74
C THR A 115 -9.27 10.36 7.21
N CYS A 116 -9.02 10.66 5.92
CA CYS A 116 -7.67 10.71 5.38
C CYS A 116 -6.86 11.85 6.02
N PRO A 117 -5.56 11.65 6.34
CA PRO A 117 -4.77 12.66 7.01
C PRO A 117 -4.60 13.90 6.12
N GLU A 118 -4.88 15.09 6.68
CA GLU A 118 -4.70 16.36 5.98
C GLU A 118 -3.21 16.61 5.65
N PRO A 119 -2.89 17.26 4.52
CA PRO A 119 -1.51 17.60 4.15
C PRO A 119 -0.81 18.55 5.14
N THR A 120 -1.57 19.21 6.01
CA THR A 120 -1.08 20.16 7.01
C THR A 120 -0.50 19.49 8.26
N LEU A 121 -0.71 18.18 8.43
CA LEU A 121 -0.17 17.42 9.55
C LEU A 121 1.36 17.30 9.44
N SER A 122 2.03 17.28 10.59
CA SER A 122 3.45 16.89 10.61
C SER A 122 3.59 15.43 10.14
N MET A 123 4.75 15.07 9.61
CA MET A 123 5.04 13.68 9.20
C MET A 123 4.75 12.65 10.30
N HIS A 124 5.07 12.97 11.57
CA HIS A 124 4.78 12.10 12.71
C HIS A 124 3.27 11.94 12.97
N GLU A 125 2.51 13.04 12.93
CA GLU A 125 1.05 12.96 13.12
C GLU A 125 0.36 12.29 11.92
N ASN A 126 0.87 12.48 10.71
CA ASN A 126 0.45 11.73 9.53
C ASN A 126 0.67 10.22 9.73
N ALA A 127 1.85 9.79 10.17
CA ALA A 127 2.12 8.38 10.44
C ALA A 127 1.18 7.80 11.51
N ARG A 128 0.91 8.55 12.59
CA ARG A 128 -0.06 8.14 13.62
C ARG A 128 -1.49 7.99 13.08
N ALA A 129 -1.90 8.88 12.18
CA ALA A 129 -3.21 8.80 11.53
C ALA A 129 -3.30 7.58 10.59
N ILE A 130 -2.24 7.31 9.81
CA ILE A 130 -2.16 6.09 8.99
C ILE A 130 -2.25 4.83 9.85
N PHE A 131 -1.56 4.76 10.99
CA PHE A 131 -1.67 3.60 11.88
C PHE A 131 -3.10 3.34 12.35
N ALA A 132 -3.84 4.41 12.69
CA ALA A 132 -5.24 4.27 13.11
C ALA A 132 -6.15 3.81 11.97
N ILE A 133 -5.90 4.30 10.76
CA ILE A 133 -6.58 3.91 9.53
C ILE A 133 -6.39 2.42 9.23
N GLU A 134 -5.15 1.92 9.32
CA GLU A 134 -4.80 0.52 9.08
C GLU A 134 -5.33 -0.42 10.17
N ALA A 135 -5.25 0.00 11.43
CA ALA A 135 -5.80 -0.75 12.56
C ALA A 135 -7.33 -0.88 12.47
N ASP A 136 -8.03 0.17 12.03
CA ASP A 136 -9.47 0.14 11.77
C ASP A 136 -9.81 -0.80 10.60
N ALA A 137 -9.08 -0.73 9.50
CA ALA A 137 -9.31 -1.61 8.34
C ALA A 137 -9.08 -3.10 8.67
N ALA A 138 -8.05 -3.41 9.47
CA ALA A 138 -7.80 -4.76 9.98
C ALA A 138 -8.94 -5.24 10.90
N ALA A 139 -9.35 -4.42 11.87
CA ALA A 139 -10.44 -4.76 12.79
C ALA A 139 -11.79 -4.94 12.06
N TYR A 140 -12.07 -4.09 11.07
CA TYR A 140 -13.26 -4.16 10.23
C TYR A 140 -13.34 -5.46 9.43
N SER A 141 -12.23 -5.85 8.80
CA SER A 141 -12.13 -7.10 8.03
C SER A 141 -12.30 -8.34 8.91
N LEU A 142 -11.72 -8.35 10.12
CA LEU A 142 -11.89 -9.43 11.09
C LEU A 142 -13.33 -9.55 11.60
N ALA A 143 -14.01 -8.42 11.85
CA ALA A 143 -15.40 -8.44 12.29
C ALA A 143 -16.34 -9.07 11.25
N ILE A 144 -16.15 -8.74 9.98
CA ILE A 144 -16.91 -9.35 8.86
C ILE A 144 -16.60 -10.84 8.75
N ALA A 145 -15.31 -11.20 8.72
CA ALA A 145 -14.88 -12.59 8.60
C ALA A 145 -15.39 -13.46 9.76
N TRP A 146 -15.41 -12.92 10.99
CA TRP A 146 -15.96 -13.61 12.16
C TRP A 146 -17.46 -13.88 12.03
N GLN A 147 -18.23 -12.88 11.57
CA GLN A 147 -19.68 -13.05 11.39
C GLN A 147 -20.00 -14.06 10.28
N LEU A 148 -19.26 -14.05 9.18
CA LEU A 148 -19.39 -15.08 8.13
C LEU A 148 -19.03 -16.48 8.64
N ARG A 149 -17.97 -16.61 9.45
CA ARG A 149 -17.59 -17.88 10.09
C ARG A 149 -18.74 -18.41 10.95
N ALA A 150 -19.40 -17.56 11.73
CA ALA A 150 -20.56 -17.95 12.54
C ALA A 150 -21.75 -18.43 11.68
N ASP A 151 -21.87 -17.91 10.45
CA ASP A 151 -22.87 -18.31 9.45
C ASP A 151 -22.44 -19.54 8.61
N GLY A 152 -21.34 -20.22 8.98
CA GLY A 152 -20.86 -21.43 8.30
C GLY A 152 -19.95 -21.18 7.10
N GLN A 153 -19.44 -19.96 6.93
CA GLN A 153 -18.52 -19.56 5.86
C GLN A 153 -17.16 -19.14 6.44
N PRO A 154 -16.29 -20.09 6.83
CA PRO A 154 -15.08 -19.80 7.57
C PRO A 154 -13.90 -19.30 6.71
N GLY A 155 -13.98 -19.40 5.38
CA GLY A 155 -12.85 -19.18 4.46
C GLY A 155 -12.07 -17.88 4.71
N MET A 156 -12.77 -16.74 4.71
CA MET A 156 -12.19 -15.43 5.01
C MET A 156 -11.54 -15.34 6.40
N TRP A 157 -12.13 -15.97 7.42
CA TRP A 157 -11.56 -16.00 8.76
C TRP A 157 -10.28 -16.84 8.78
N ASP A 158 -10.31 -18.02 8.19
CA ASP A 158 -9.17 -18.93 8.15
C ASP A 158 -8.01 -18.31 7.36
N ALA A 159 -8.30 -17.57 6.29
CA ALA A 159 -7.32 -16.80 5.52
C ALA A 159 -6.63 -15.71 6.38
N LEU A 160 -7.41 -14.91 7.11
CA LEU A 160 -6.85 -13.87 8.00
C LEU A 160 -6.07 -14.45 9.17
N ALA A 161 -6.61 -15.49 9.81
CA ALA A 161 -5.97 -16.15 10.95
C ALA A 161 -4.69 -16.91 10.55
N GLY A 162 -4.61 -17.39 9.30
CA GLY A 162 -3.43 -18.04 8.75
C GLY A 162 -2.38 -17.08 8.19
N TRP A 163 -2.71 -15.80 7.97
CA TRP A 163 -1.79 -14.84 7.36
C TRP A 163 -0.83 -14.24 8.42
N PRO A 164 0.51 -14.43 8.29
CA PRO A 164 1.44 -14.03 9.36
C PRO A 164 1.39 -12.57 9.80
N MET A 165 1.00 -11.64 8.91
CA MET A 165 0.88 -10.21 9.25
C MET A 165 -0.37 -9.87 10.06
N GLN A 166 -1.38 -10.75 10.10
CA GLN A 166 -2.67 -10.54 10.76
C GLN A 166 -2.99 -11.58 11.84
N ALA A 167 -2.27 -12.71 11.88
CA ALA A 167 -2.56 -13.84 12.74
C ALA A 167 -2.64 -13.50 14.24
N ASP A 168 -1.76 -12.61 14.74
CA ASP A 168 -1.80 -12.14 16.13
C ASP A 168 -3.03 -11.26 16.42
N ILE A 169 -3.43 -10.44 15.45
CA ILE A 169 -4.63 -9.59 15.54
C ILE A 169 -5.90 -10.47 15.55
N ALA A 170 -5.96 -11.46 14.66
CA ALA A 170 -7.05 -12.44 14.62
C ALA A 170 -7.14 -13.23 15.93
N ALA A 171 -6.00 -13.63 16.51
CA ALA A 171 -5.97 -14.34 17.79
C ALA A 171 -6.50 -13.47 18.94
N ALA A 172 -6.13 -12.19 19.00
CA ALA A 172 -6.65 -11.26 20.00
C ALA A 172 -8.17 -11.03 19.85
N PHE A 173 -8.64 -10.86 18.61
CA PHE A 173 -10.07 -10.74 18.31
C PHE A 173 -10.85 -11.98 18.78
N GLU A 174 -10.38 -13.18 18.44
CA GLU A 174 -11.03 -14.43 18.81
C GLU A 174 -11.04 -14.65 20.33
N ALA A 175 -9.94 -14.31 21.01
CA ALA A 175 -9.86 -14.42 22.47
C ALA A 175 -10.90 -13.54 23.17
N GLU A 176 -11.11 -12.32 22.66
CA GLU A 176 -12.12 -11.40 23.19
C GLU A 176 -13.54 -11.91 22.88
N MET A 177 -13.82 -12.35 21.64
CA MET A 177 -15.11 -12.96 21.30
C MET A 177 -15.45 -14.18 22.18
N LYS A 178 -14.46 -15.03 22.49
CA LYS A 178 -14.64 -16.18 23.40
C LYS A 178 -14.93 -15.74 24.84
N THR A 179 -14.48 -14.56 25.24
CA THR A 179 -14.60 -14.05 26.61
C THR A 179 -15.90 -13.26 26.82
N SER A 180 -16.17 -12.28 25.97
CA SER A 180 -17.30 -11.35 26.12
C SER A 180 -18.47 -11.68 25.22
N ASN A 181 -18.24 -12.41 24.12
CA ASN A 181 -19.20 -12.57 23.02
C ASN A 181 -19.71 -11.21 22.48
N ASP A 182 -18.86 -10.17 22.54
CA ASP A 182 -19.16 -8.81 22.11
C ASP A 182 -18.26 -8.43 20.93
N LEU A 183 -18.89 -8.22 19.77
CA LEU A 183 -18.20 -7.84 18.52
C LEU A 183 -17.46 -6.50 18.64
N SER A 184 -18.02 -5.54 19.38
CA SER A 184 -17.40 -4.22 19.58
C SER A 184 -16.17 -4.32 20.47
N ALA A 185 -16.24 -5.15 21.51
CA ALA A 185 -15.09 -5.41 22.37
C ALA A 185 -13.97 -6.11 21.58
N ALA A 186 -14.32 -7.11 20.78
CA ALA A 186 -13.36 -7.84 19.95
C ALA A 186 -12.70 -6.98 18.88
N ALA A 187 -13.48 -6.11 18.20
CA ALA A 187 -12.93 -5.14 17.26
C ALA A 187 -11.95 -4.17 17.95
N SER A 188 -12.27 -3.72 19.17
CA SER A 188 -11.36 -2.88 19.96
C SER A 188 -10.08 -3.62 20.35
N ALA A 189 -10.17 -4.91 20.69
CA ALA A 189 -9.02 -5.75 20.98
C ALA A 189 -8.11 -5.94 19.77
N ALA A 190 -8.69 -6.18 18.57
CA ALA A 190 -7.96 -6.24 17.32
C ALA A 190 -7.27 -4.90 16.99
N PHE A 191 -8.00 -3.79 17.08
CA PHE A 191 -7.44 -2.46 16.85
C PHE A 191 -6.22 -2.21 17.75
N ALA A 192 -6.34 -2.49 19.06
CA ALA A 192 -5.24 -2.34 19.99
C ALA A 192 -4.07 -3.31 19.71
N GLN A 193 -4.37 -4.54 19.30
CA GLN A 193 -3.37 -5.55 18.96
C GLN A 193 -2.55 -5.17 17.73
N TRP A 194 -3.14 -4.43 16.78
CA TRP A 194 -2.41 -3.92 15.61
C TRP A 194 -1.15 -3.15 16.03
N TYR A 195 -1.24 -2.35 17.11
CA TYR A 195 -0.14 -1.57 17.67
C TYR A 195 0.86 -2.38 18.52
N ARG A 196 0.70 -3.69 18.73
CA ARG A 196 1.61 -4.41 19.63
C ARG A 196 2.84 -4.99 18.94
N GLU A 197 2.84 -5.10 17.62
CA GLU A 197 3.96 -5.66 16.87
C GLU A 197 4.89 -4.54 16.35
N GLU A 198 6.08 -4.44 16.94
CA GLU A 198 7.06 -3.39 16.60
C GLU A 198 7.45 -3.42 15.13
N LYS A 199 7.65 -4.62 14.56
CA LYS A 199 8.02 -4.78 13.15
C LYS A 199 6.94 -4.23 12.22
N ARG A 200 5.66 -4.43 12.56
CA ARG A 200 4.53 -3.86 11.80
C ARG A 200 4.58 -2.34 11.88
N GLN A 201 4.74 -1.78 13.07
CA GLN A 201 4.82 -0.32 13.23
C GLN A 201 5.98 0.29 12.44
N GLU A 202 7.17 -0.31 12.48
CA GLU A 202 8.34 0.19 11.75
C GLU A 202 8.12 0.19 10.23
N LEU A 203 7.55 -0.90 9.71
CA LEU A 203 7.22 -1.03 8.29
C LEU A 203 6.22 0.04 7.84
N TYR A 204 5.11 0.18 8.57
CA TYR A 204 4.10 1.19 8.25
C TYR A 204 4.59 2.62 8.51
N TYR A 205 5.46 2.85 9.50
CA TYR A 205 6.04 4.17 9.75
C TYR A 205 6.86 4.64 8.55
N THR A 206 7.73 3.75 8.07
CA THR A 206 8.61 4.03 6.93
C THR A 206 7.79 4.29 5.68
N ALA A 207 6.79 3.44 5.38
CA ALA A 207 5.87 3.65 4.25
C ALA A 207 5.14 4.99 4.36
N ALA A 208 4.51 5.28 5.50
CA ALA A 208 3.75 6.52 5.70
C ALA A 208 4.62 7.78 5.59
N CYS A 209 5.88 7.72 5.99
CA CYS A 209 6.81 8.83 5.84
C CYS A 209 7.25 9.04 4.38
N SER A 210 7.53 7.95 3.65
CA SER A 210 7.83 8.01 2.21
C SER A 210 6.65 8.60 1.44
N ASP A 211 5.44 8.09 1.65
CA ASP A 211 4.22 8.58 0.99
C ASP A 211 3.95 10.05 1.30
N TYR A 212 4.22 10.47 2.55
CA TYR A 212 4.11 11.86 2.96
C TYR A 212 5.06 12.75 2.15
N LEU A 213 6.34 12.38 2.05
CA LEU A 213 7.33 13.16 1.30
C LEU A 213 6.98 13.25 -0.19
N GLU A 214 6.54 12.15 -0.79
CA GLU A 214 6.12 12.14 -2.19
C GLU A 214 4.87 13.01 -2.42
N ARG A 215 3.90 13.00 -1.50
CA ARG A 215 2.72 13.86 -1.61
C ARG A 215 3.10 15.34 -1.55
N ILE A 216 3.97 15.72 -0.61
CA ILE A 216 4.46 17.10 -0.49
C ILE A 216 5.20 17.53 -1.76
N ASP A 217 6.00 16.64 -2.35
CA ASP A 217 6.70 16.87 -3.61
C ASP A 217 5.72 17.08 -4.78
N ARG A 218 4.73 16.18 -4.95
CA ARG A 218 3.70 16.27 -6.01
C ARG A 218 2.85 17.54 -5.91
N GLU A 219 2.52 17.96 -4.69
CA GLU A 219 1.71 19.16 -4.45
C GLU A 219 2.50 20.46 -4.69
N HIS A 220 3.80 20.39 -5.03
CA HIS A 220 4.70 21.54 -5.14
C HIS A 220 4.63 22.46 -3.91
N ASN A 221 4.34 21.89 -2.74
CA ASN A 221 4.43 22.58 -1.46
C ASN A 221 5.92 22.72 -1.12
N LEU A 222 6.65 23.51 -1.90
CA LEU A 222 8.03 23.90 -1.62
C LEU A 222 8.03 24.53 -0.22
N LEU A 223 8.80 23.93 0.69
CA LEU A 223 9.34 24.66 1.83
C LEU A 223 9.97 25.93 1.26
N THR A 224 9.51 27.11 1.63
CA THR A 224 10.01 28.37 1.03
C THR A 224 11.53 28.47 1.19
N TYR A 225 12.24 28.63 0.07
CA TYR A 225 13.70 28.70 -0.01
C TYR A 225 14.14 30.16 -0.23
N ASP A 226 14.72 30.77 0.80
CA ASP A 226 15.39 32.06 0.69
C ASP A 226 16.47 32.06 -0.42
N ALA A 227 16.75 33.22 -1.00
CA ALA A 227 17.84 33.37 -1.96
C ALA A 227 19.19 32.98 -1.32
N LEU A 228 20.09 32.38 -2.12
CA LEU A 228 21.48 32.19 -1.73
C LEU A 228 22.06 33.52 -1.22
N ALA A 229 22.74 33.48 -0.07
CA ALA A 229 23.35 34.67 0.50
C ALA A 229 24.24 35.34 -0.57
N PRO A 230 24.17 36.67 -0.77
CA PRO A 230 24.85 37.35 -1.87
C PRO A 230 26.37 37.13 -1.93
N ASP A 231 26.99 36.71 -0.82
CA ASP A 231 28.41 36.44 -0.70
C ASP A 231 28.79 34.95 -0.78
N PHE A 232 27.83 34.06 -1.07
CA PHE A 232 28.01 32.61 -1.04
C PHE A 232 29.19 32.14 -1.91
N PHE A 233 29.22 32.53 -3.19
CA PHE A 233 30.30 32.15 -4.11
C PHE A 233 31.65 32.78 -3.74
N ALA A 234 31.63 33.99 -3.17
CA ALA A 234 32.84 34.65 -2.70
C ALA A 234 33.49 33.90 -1.54
N ARG A 235 32.72 33.21 -0.69
CA ARG A 235 33.25 32.35 0.38
C ARG A 235 33.64 30.96 -0.10
N LEU A 236 32.95 30.43 -1.09
CA LEU A 236 33.15 29.08 -1.60
C LEU A 236 34.45 28.96 -2.42
N CYS A 237 34.80 30.00 -3.17
CA CYS A 237 35.75 29.86 -4.28
C CYS A 237 37.14 30.34 -3.94
N HIS A 238 37.77 29.59 -3.04
CA HIS A 238 39.17 29.72 -2.68
C HIS A 238 39.95 28.43 -2.95
N LEU A 239 41.20 28.60 -3.39
CA LEU A 239 42.19 27.54 -3.50
C LEU A 239 42.75 27.20 -2.10
N PRO A 240 43.43 26.05 -1.93
CA PRO A 240 43.96 25.65 -0.61
C PRO A 240 44.98 26.61 0.00
N ASP A 241 45.62 27.46 -0.79
CA ASP A 241 46.53 28.52 -0.33
C ASP A 241 45.80 29.83 0.03
N GLY A 242 44.47 29.86 -0.09
CA GLY A 242 43.59 30.98 0.25
C GLY A 242 43.30 31.92 -0.92
N ALA A 243 43.95 31.76 -2.07
CA ALA A 243 43.70 32.61 -3.23
C ALA A 243 42.29 32.38 -3.80
N ALA A 244 41.52 33.44 -4.05
CA ALA A 244 40.21 33.32 -4.66
C ALA A 244 40.30 32.96 -6.16
N TYR A 245 39.38 32.15 -6.67
CA TYR A 245 39.21 31.88 -8.09
C TYR A 245 37.82 32.30 -8.57
N GLN A 246 37.71 32.68 -9.84
CA GLN A 246 36.43 33.10 -10.39
C GLN A 246 35.53 31.88 -10.55
N CYS A 247 34.50 31.84 -9.74
CA CYS A 247 33.39 30.93 -9.88
C CYS A 247 32.11 31.74 -9.77
N GLY A 248 31.08 31.24 -10.40
CA GLY A 248 29.72 31.71 -10.29
C GLY A 248 28.83 30.61 -10.83
N GLU A 249 27.54 30.82 -10.71
CA GLU A 249 26.60 30.02 -11.47
C GLU A 249 26.92 30.23 -12.97
N PRO A 250 27.23 29.17 -13.73
CA PRO A 250 27.47 29.30 -15.16
C PRO A 250 26.15 29.65 -15.87
N ASP A 251 26.24 30.49 -16.92
CA ASP A 251 25.10 30.84 -17.79
C ASP A 251 24.45 29.61 -18.43
#